data_AF-A0A7W1AE33-F1
#
_entry.id   AF-A0A7W1AE33-F1
#
_cell.length_a   1.000
_cell.length_b   1.000
_cell.length_c   1.000
_cell.angle_alpha   90.00
_cell.angle_beta   90.00
_cell.angle_gamma   90.00
#
_symmetry.space_group_name_H-M   'P 1'
#
loop_
_entity.id
_entity.type
_entity.pdbx_description
1 polymer ?
#
loop_
_entity_poly.entity_id
_entity_poly.type
_entity_poly.pdbx_seq_one_letter_code
_entity_poly.pdbx_strand_id
1 'polypeptide(L)'
;MTRSTLFDRLNHELEAFGKKAQAALDEGKLQIELLRTRRKRDNTARDLGMLCYRRERGGDVEPRRVEALLVRLDELEAEITRLDRQVTEARQEQPAAATTM
;
A
#
# COMPACT_ATOMS: atom_id res chain seq x y z
N MET A 1 -15.67 13.07 -45.84
CA MET A 1 -15.05 12.00 -45.03
C MET A 1 -14.54 12.58 -43.71
N THR A 2 -15.42 12.92 -42.77
CA THR A 2 -15.05 13.71 -41.56
C THR A 2 -15.76 13.28 -40.28
N ARG A 3 -16.81 12.44 -40.37
CA ARG A 3 -17.51 11.92 -39.19
C ARG A 3 -16.75 10.79 -38.49
N SER A 4 -16.13 9.86 -39.23
CA SER A 4 -15.38 8.74 -38.63
C SER A 4 -14.30 9.25 -37.67
N THR A 5 -13.50 10.21 -38.10
CA THR A 5 -12.34 10.70 -37.36
C THR A 5 -12.67 11.38 -36.03
N LEU A 6 -13.88 11.97 -35.90
CA LEU A 6 -14.34 12.56 -34.64
C LEU A 6 -14.83 11.51 -33.65
N PHE A 7 -15.59 10.51 -34.12
CA PHE A 7 -16.03 9.40 -33.28
C PHE A 7 -14.86 8.48 -32.88
N ASP A 8 -13.91 8.25 -33.78
CA ASP A 8 -12.71 7.46 -33.53
C ASP A 8 -11.82 8.13 -32.46
N ARG A 9 -11.69 9.46 -32.52
CA ARG A 9 -10.99 10.25 -31.50
C ARG A 9 -11.70 10.19 -30.14
N LEU A 10 -13.02 10.32 -30.12
CA LEU A 10 -13.81 10.23 -28.89
C LEU A 10 -13.68 8.84 -28.24
N ASN A 11 -13.76 7.77 -29.03
CA ASN A 11 -13.56 6.41 -28.55
C ASN A 11 -12.15 6.23 -27.96
N HIS A 12 -11.13 6.74 -28.63
CA HIS A 12 -9.76 6.69 -28.14
C HIS A 12 -9.57 7.44 -26.82
N GLU A 13 -10.18 8.61 -26.68
CA GLU A 13 -10.15 9.40 -25.44
C GLU A 13 -10.88 8.69 -24.29
N LEU A 14 -12.02 8.04 -24.56
CA LEU A 14 -12.76 7.24 -23.57
C LEU A 14 -11.98 5.99 -23.13
N GLU A 15 -11.33 5.28 -24.05
CA GLU A 15 -10.46 4.14 -23.71
C GLU A 15 -9.26 4.58 -22.88
N ALA A 16 -8.62 5.69 -23.24
CA ALA A 16 -7.50 6.26 -22.51
C ALA A 16 -7.95 6.71 -21.10
N PHE A 17 -9.13 7.30 -20.97
CA PHE A 17 -9.72 7.66 -19.68
C PHE A 17 -9.99 6.43 -18.83
N GLY A 18 -10.62 5.38 -19.39
CA GLY A 18 -10.91 4.14 -18.68
C GLY A 18 -9.65 3.46 -18.14
N LYS A 19 -8.58 3.39 -18.95
CA LYS A 19 -7.28 2.85 -18.52
C LYS A 19 -6.66 3.65 -17.37
N LYS A 20 -6.72 5.00 -17.44
CA LYS A 20 -6.22 5.88 -16.38
C LYS A 20 -7.03 5.73 -15.09
N ALA A 21 -8.37 5.68 -15.19
CA ALA A 21 -9.24 5.50 -14.04
C ALA A 21 -8.98 4.15 -13.34
N GLN A 22 -8.80 3.07 -14.12
CA GLN A 22 -8.45 1.76 -13.58
C GLN A 22 -7.10 1.77 -12.85
N ALA A 23 -6.07 2.35 -13.46
CA ALA A 23 -4.74 2.46 -12.85
C ALA A 23 -4.76 3.25 -11.52
N ALA A 24 -5.51 4.36 -11.47
CA ALA A 24 -5.68 5.14 -10.24
C ALA A 24 -6.45 4.39 -9.15
N LEU A 25 -7.48 3.61 -9.53
CA LEU A 25 -8.21 2.75 -8.59
C LEU A 25 -7.32 1.66 -8.00
N ASP A 26 -6.48 1.02 -8.83
CA ASP A 26 -5.59 -0.04 -8.38
C ASP A 26 -4.47 0.49 -7.49
N GLU A 27 -3.90 1.66 -7.78
CA GLU A 27 -3.00 2.36 -6.85
C GLU A 27 -3.71 2.69 -5.53
N GLY A 28 -4.95 3.19 -5.58
CA GLY A 28 -5.74 3.51 -4.40
C GLY A 28 -5.94 2.31 -3.47
N LYS A 29 -6.17 1.12 -4.04
CA LYS A 29 -6.25 -0.13 -3.26
C LYS A 29 -4.93 -0.45 -2.57
N LEU A 30 -3.81 -0.37 -3.29
CA LEU A 30 -2.48 -0.61 -2.73
C LEU A 30 -2.16 0.37 -1.59
N GLN A 31 -2.50 1.65 -1.73
CA GLN A 31 -2.31 2.64 -0.67
C GLN A 31 -3.15 2.35 0.58
N ILE A 32 -4.41 1.91 0.41
CA ILE A 32 -5.28 1.53 1.53
C ILE A 32 -4.73 0.30 2.25
N GLU A 33 -4.25 -0.70 1.51
CA GLU A 33 -3.61 -1.89 2.08
C GLU A 33 -2.35 -1.52 2.86
N LEU A 34 -1.47 -0.71 2.27
CA LEU A 34 -0.27 -0.21 2.93
C LEU A 34 -0.60 0.53 4.24
N LEU A 35 -1.61 1.40 4.23
CA LEU A 35 -2.07 2.10 5.43
C LEU A 35 -2.56 1.12 6.51
N ARG A 36 -3.36 0.13 6.13
CA ARG A 36 -3.86 -0.90 7.05
C ARG A 36 -2.72 -1.72 7.64
N THR A 37 -1.74 -2.11 6.85
CA THR A 37 -0.59 -2.90 7.31
C THR A 37 0.32 -2.08 8.23
N ARG A 38 0.57 -0.80 7.92
CA ARG A 38 1.28 0.13 8.83
C ARG A 38 0.59 0.24 10.19
N ARG A 39 -0.75 0.38 10.22
CA ARG A 39 -1.52 0.39 11.48
C ARG A 39 -1.37 -0.93 12.27
N LYS A 40 -1.38 -2.08 11.59
CA LYS A 40 -1.15 -3.38 12.25
C LYS A 40 0.24 -3.45 12.88
N ARG A 41 1.28 -2.98 12.17
CA ARG A 41 2.65 -2.89 12.70
C ARG A 41 2.69 -2.01 13.94
N ASP A 42 2.12 -0.81 13.87
CA ASP A 42 2.14 0.13 14.99
C ASP A 42 1.43 -0.42 16.24
N ASN A 43 0.29 -1.11 16.05
CA ASN A 43 -0.41 -1.79 17.14
C ASN A 43 0.43 -2.94 17.73
N THR A 44 1.07 -3.76 16.88
CA THR A 44 1.92 -4.87 17.33
C THR A 44 3.14 -4.36 18.09
N ALA A 45 3.76 -3.27 17.62
CA ALA A 45 4.88 -2.61 18.28
C ALA A 45 4.47 -2.01 19.63
N ARG A 46 3.28 -1.41 19.71
CA ARG A 46 2.70 -0.93 20.97
C ARG A 46 2.51 -2.07 21.96
N ASP A 47 1.93 -3.19 21.54
CA ASP A 47 1.70 -4.35 22.40
C ASP A 47 3.02 -4.92 22.92
N LEU A 48 4.02 -5.06 22.05
CA LEU A 48 5.36 -5.47 22.44
C LEU A 48 5.99 -4.50 23.45
N GLY A 49 5.89 -3.19 23.20
CA GLY A 49 6.39 -2.16 24.11
C GLY A 49 5.74 -2.23 25.49
N MET A 50 4.44 -2.50 25.56
CA MET A 50 3.73 -2.67 26.83
C MET A 50 4.17 -3.93 27.60
N LEU A 51 4.50 -5.02 26.90
CA LEU A 51 5.08 -6.21 27.53
C LEU A 51 6.47 -5.93 28.06
N CYS A 52 7.33 -5.29 27.27
CA CYS A 52 8.67 -4.88 27.72
C CYS A 52 8.59 -3.98 28.96
N TYR A 53 7.74 -2.95 28.93
CA TYR A 53 7.49 -2.08 30.09
C TYR A 53 7.08 -2.89 31.33
N ARG A 54 6.13 -3.83 31.20
CA ARG A 54 5.68 -4.67 32.33
C ARG A 54 6.81 -5.50 32.90
N ARG A 55 7.63 -6.11 32.05
CA ARG A 55 8.79 -6.91 32.45
C ARG A 55 9.80 -6.08 33.25
N GLU A 56 10.13 -4.88 32.77
CA GLU A 56 11.05 -3.96 33.48
C GLU A 56 10.49 -3.46 34.83
N ARG A 57 9.17 -3.57 35.04
CA ARG A 57 8.52 -3.28 36.33
C ARG A 57 8.38 -4.51 37.23
N GLY A 58 9.03 -5.62 36.89
CA GLY A 58 9.00 -6.87 37.65
C GLY A 58 7.71 -7.67 37.48
N GLY A 59 6.88 -7.34 36.48
CA GLY A 59 5.70 -8.12 36.15
C GLY A 59 6.05 -9.37 35.34
N ASP A 60 5.28 -10.43 35.55
CA ASP A 60 5.43 -11.68 34.79
C ASP A 60 4.96 -11.48 33.34
N VAL A 61 5.80 -11.92 32.40
CA VAL A 61 5.59 -11.79 30.96
C VAL A 61 6.00 -13.11 30.32
N GLU A 62 5.05 -13.72 29.62
CA GLU A 62 5.30 -14.96 28.88
C GLU A 62 6.30 -14.73 27.73
N PRO A 63 7.47 -15.40 27.74
CA PRO A 63 8.50 -15.21 26.70
C PRO A 63 8.00 -15.54 25.29
N ARG A 64 7.18 -16.58 25.15
CA ARG A 64 6.59 -16.99 23.88
C ARG A 64 5.72 -15.90 23.25
N ARG A 65 5.05 -15.09 24.07
CA ARG A 65 4.24 -13.97 23.59
C ARG A 65 5.10 -12.85 23.03
N VAL A 66 6.26 -12.60 23.63
CA VAL A 66 7.26 -11.64 23.11
C VAL A 66 7.81 -12.13 21.77
N GLU A 67 8.22 -13.39 21.69
CA GLU A 67 8.73 -14.01 20.46
C GLU A 67 7.70 -13.93 19.32
N ALA A 68 6.43 -14.27 19.59
CA ALA A 68 5.36 -14.20 18.60
C ALA A 68 5.14 -12.77 18.07
N LEU A 69 5.22 -11.75 18.93
CA LEU A 69 5.08 -10.35 18.51
C LEU A 69 6.28 -9.87 17.69
N LEU A 70 7.49 -10.32 18.01
CA LEU A 70 8.69 -10.03 17.22
C LEU A 70 8.59 -10.61 15.81
N VAL A 71 8.28 -11.91 15.70
CA VAL A 71 8.05 -12.56 14.39
C VAL A 71 6.96 -11.83 13.60
N ARG A 72 5.88 -11.44 14.27
CA ARG A 72 4.80 -10.72 13.61
C ARG A 72 5.21 -9.34 13.11
N LEU A 73 6.10 -8.64 13.82
CA LEU A 73 6.66 -7.37 13.36
C LEU A 73 7.51 -7.58 12.10
N ASP A 74 8.39 -8.58 12.09
CA ASP A 74 9.22 -8.91 10.93
C ASP A 74 8.37 -9.17 9.67
N GLU A 75 7.30 -9.96 9.82
CA GLU A 75 6.33 -10.22 8.74
C GLU A 75 5.66 -8.94 8.22
N LEU A 76 5.22 -8.08 9.13
CA LEU A 76 4.55 -6.83 8.78
C LEU A 76 5.50 -5.84 8.11
N GLU A 77 6.77 -5.79 8.53
CA GLU A 77 7.80 -4.96 7.89
C GLU A 77 8.15 -5.45 6.49
N ALA A 78 8.25 -6.77 6.29
CA ALA A 78 8.43 -7.36 4.97
C ALA A 78 7.23 -7.05 4.05
N GLU A 79 6.01 -7.15 4.57
CA GLU A 79 4.79 -6.83 3.84
C GLU A 79 4.70 -5.35 3.47
N ILE A 80 5.03 -4.45 4.40
CA ILE A 80 5.09 -3.00 4.14
C ILE A 80 6.10 -2.70 3.03
N THR A 81 7.32 -3.26 3.11
CA THR A 81 8.36 -3.08 2.09
C THR A 81 7.86 -3.52 0.71
N ARG A 82 7.19 -4.68 0.64
CA ARG A 82 6.60 -5.19 -0.60
C ARG A 82 5.53 -4.25 -1.16
N LEU A 83 4.60 -3.79 -0.32
CA LEU A 83 3.50 -2.90 -0.71
C LEU A 83 4.02 -1.53 -1.15
N ASP A 84 5.02 -0.98 -0.46
CA ASP A 84 5.64 0.31 -0.80
C ASP A 84 6.33 0.25 -2.18
N ARG A 85 6.99 -0.89 -2.50
CA ARG A 85 7.52 -1.16 -3.84
C ARG A 85 6.40 -1.19 -4.87
N GLN A 86 5.31 -1.91 -4.61
CA GLN A 86 4.17 -2.01 -5.53
C GLN A 86 3.50 -0.65 -5.79
N VAL A 87 3.32 0.18 -4.76
CA VAL A 87 2.82 1.55 -4.91
C VAL A 87 3.77 2.39 -5.76
N THR A 88 5.08 2.25 -5.54
CA THR A 88 6.09 2.97 -6.32
C THR A 88 6.08 2.55 -7.79
N GLU A 89 5.99 1.25 -8.07
CA GLU A 89 5.87 0.69 -9.42
C GLU A 89 4.59 1.18 -10.10
N ALA A 90 3.43 1.10 -9.42
CA ALA A 90 2.15 1.59 -9.95
C ALA A 90 2.20 3.09 -10.29
N ARG A 91 2.92 3.90 -9.52
CA ARG A 91 3.15 5.32 -9.82
C ARG A 91 4.10 5.54 -11.00
N GLN A 92 5.10 4.68 -11.16
CA GLN A 92 6.07 4.73 -12.28
C GLN A 92 5.53 4.16 -13.58
N GLU A 93 4.43 3.41 -13.55
CA GLU A 93 3.67 3.01 -14.74
C GLU A 93 2.69 4.10 -15.22
N GLN A 94 2.40 5.09 -14.36
CA GLN A 94 1.55 6.24 -14.69
C GLN A 94 2.22 7.46 -15.41
N PRO A 95 3.56 7.64 -15.53
CA PRO A 95 4.15 8.80 -16.17
C PRO A 95 4.40 8.53 -17.66
N ALA A 96 3.38 8.77 -18.48
CA ALA A 96 3.55 9.04 -19.93
C ALA A 96 2.44 9.92 -20.55
N ALA A 97 1.54 10.51 -19.75
CA ALA A 97 0.39 11.26 -20.30
C ALA A 97 0.22 12.69 -19.77
N ALA A 98 1.15 13.20 -18.97
CA ALA A 98 1.04 14.53 -18.33
C ALA A 98 2.06 15.58 -18.83
N THR A 99 2.89 15.28 -19.84
CA THR A 99 3.90 16.23 -20.36
C THR A 99 3.65 16.62 -21.82
N THR A 100 2.39 16.84 -22.20
CA THR A 100 2.06 17.53 -23.45
C THR A 100 0.90 18.49 -23.20
N MET A 101 1.20 19.61 -22.55
CA MET A 101 0.51 20.88 -22.73
C MET A 101 1.55 22.00 -22.74
#